data_AF-A0A7K1FRB2-F1
#
_entry.id   AF-A0A7K1FRB2-F1
#
_cell.length_a   1.000
_cell.length_b   1.000
_cell.length_c   1.000
_cell.angle_alpha   90.00
_cell.angle_beta   90.00
_cell.angle_gamma   90.00
#
_symmetry.space_group_name_H-M   'P 1'
#
loop_
_entity.id
_entity.type
_entity.pdbx_description
1 polymer ?
#
loop_
_entity_poly.entity_id
_entity_poly.type
_entity_poly.pdbx_seq_one_letter_code
_entity_poly.pdbx_strand_id
1 'polypeptide(L)' 'MNRVTRAARRRRELRETYRRSIQFAIATAASDRERRELMTMATRQGADI' A
#
# COMPACT_ATOMS: atom_id res chain seq x y z
N MET A 1 19.05 17.74 13.52
CA MET A 1 17.99 16.96 12.84
C MET A 1 18.59 15.63 12.37
N ASN A 2 18.51 14.59 13.21
CA ASN A 2 19.36 13.38 13.12
C ASN A 2 19.02 12.49 11.92
N ARG A 3 20.03 11.87 11.27
CA ARG A 3 19.87 10.93 10.13
C ARG A 3 18.80 9.86 10.35
N VAL A 4 18.64 9.39 11.60
CA VAL A 4 17.62 8.43 12.03
C VAL A 4 16.19 8.93 11.77
N THR A 5 15.92 10.21 12.05
CA THR A 5 14.59 10.82 11.80
C THR A 5 14.27 10.94 10.31
N ARG A 6 15.27 11.20 9.46
CA ARG A 6 15.10 11.22 8.00
C ARG A 6 14.84 9.82 7.42
N ALA A 7 15.53 8.80 7.92
CA ALA A 7 15.31 7.41 7.52
C ALA A 7 13.94 6.88 7.98
N ALA A 8 13.51 7.21 9.20
CA ALA A 8 12.17 6.87 9.69
C ALA A 8 11.07 7.55 8.86
N ARG A 9 11.24 8.84 8.54
CA ARG A 9 10.32 9.60 7.68
C ARG A 9 10.20 8.98 6.29
N ARG A 10 11.32 8.68 5.63
CA ARG A 10 11.33 8.06 4.30
C ARG A 10 10.64 6.70 4.29
N ARG A 11 10.81 5.89 5.34
CA ARG A 11 10.09 4.61 5.49
C ARG A 11 8.58 4.80 5.62
N ARG A 12 8.14 5.85 6.33
CA ARG A 12 6.71 6.19 6.44
C ARG A 12 6.13 6.60 5.09
N GLU A 13 6.82 7.50 4.39
CA GLU A 13 6.43 7.96 3.05
C GLU A 13 6.33 6.79 2.06
N LEU A 14 7.31 5.87 2.06
CA LEU A 14 7.26 4.67 1.20
C LEU A 14 6.07 3.76 1.51
N ARG A 15 5.76 3.53 2.81
CA ARG A 15 4.59 2.75 3.21
C ARG A 15 3.29 3.42 2.76
N GLU A 16 3.21 4.74 2.87
CA GLU A 16 2.02 5.48 2.47
C GLU A 16 1.83 5.47 0.95
N THR A 17 2.90 5.64 0.17
CA THR A 17 2.86 5.51 -1.29
C THR A 17 2.43 4.10 -1.70
N TYR A 18 2.99 3.07 -1.07
CA TYR A 18 2.60 1.69 -1.32
C TYR A 18 1.10 1.46 -1.03
N ARG A 19 0.61 1.93 0.12
CA ARG A 19 -0.83 1.85 0.45
C ARG A 19 -1.70 2.52 -0.62
N ARG A 20 -1.35 3.73 -1.04
CA ARG A 20 -2.10 4.48 -2.06
C ARG A 20 -2.10 3.75 -3.41
N SER A 21 -0.98 3.15 -3.81
CA SER A 21 -0.92 2.38 -5.06
C SER A 21 -1.85 1.17 -5.06
N ILE A 22 -1.97 0.47 -3.93
CA ILE A 22 -2.89 -0.67 -3.82
C ILE A 22 -4.34 -0.21 -3.83
N GLN A 23 -4.66 0.86 -3.08
CA GLN A 23 -6.01 1.43 -3.09
C GLN A 23 -6.44 1.86 -4.48
N PHE A 24 -5.53 2.46 -5.25
CA PHE A 24 -5.77 2.81 -6.64
C PHE A 24 -6.05 1.56 -7.49
N ALA A 25 -5.18 0.53 -7.42
CA ALA A 25 -5.36 -0.70 -8.19
C ALA A 25 -6.70 -1.40 -7.88
N ILE A 26 -7.11 -1.44 -6.60
CA ILE A 26 -8.40 -1.99 -6.18
C ILE A 26 -9.56 -1.18 -6.75
N ALA A 27 -9.46 0.15 -6.75
CA ALA A 27 -10.49 1.03 -7.27
C ALA A 27 -10.63 0.96 -8.80
N THR A 28 -9.53 0.68 -9.50
CA THR A 28 -9.51 0.56 -10.97
C THR A 28 -9.62 -0.88 -11.48
N ALA A 29 -9.89 -1.84 -10.60
CA ALA A 29 -10.02 -3.24 -10.99
C ALA A 29 -11.14 -3.40 -12.05
N ALA A 30 -10.86 -4.17 -13.10
CA ALA A 30 -11.78 -4.37 -14.21
C ALA A 30 -12.95 -5.31 -13.83
N SER A 31 -12.83 -6.05 -12.72
CA SER A 31 -13.87 -6.97 -12.25
C SER A 31 -13.88 -7.13 -10.73
N ASP A 32 -15.01 -7.59 -10.20
CA ASP A 32 -15.14 -7.97 -8.79
C ASP A 32 -14.26 -9.13 -8.38
N ARG A 33 -13.84 -9.98 -9.33
CA ARG A 33 -12.89 -11.05 -9.06
C ARG A 33 -11.49 -10.47 -8.86
N GLU A 34 -11.03 -9.66 -9.81
CA GLU A 34 -9.73 -8.98 -9.72
C GLU A 34 -9.63 -8.11 -8.48
N ARG A 35 -10.70 -7.36 -8.16
CA ARG A 35 -10.80 -6.56 -6.93
C ARG A 35 -10.58 -7.41 -5.67
N ARG A 36 -11.21 -8.58 -5.59
CA ARG A 36 -11.07 -9.52 -4.46
C ARG A 36 -9.67 -10.14 -4.39
N GLU A 37 -9.08 -10.48 -5.53
CA GLU A 37 -7.70 -11.00 -5.60
C GLU A 37 -6.70 -9.95 -5.11
N LEU A 38 -6.83 -8.69 -5.57
CA LEU A 38 -5.99 -7.57 -5.13
C LEU A 38 -6.14 -7.29 -3.63
N MET A 39 -7.36 -7.27 -3.09
CA MET A 39 -7.60 -7.16 -1.65
C MET A 39 -6.92 -8.28 -0.87
N THR A 40 -7.05 -9.52 -1.32
CA THR A 40 -6.44 -10.69 -0.66
C THR A 40 -4.91 -10.61 -0.66
N MET A 41 -4.31 -10.24 -1.80
CA MET A 41 -2.87 -10.07 -1.93
C MET A 41 -2.35 -8.95 -1.03
N ALA A 42 -3.13 -7.88 -0.89
CA ALA A 42 -2.79 -6.76 -0.05
C ALA A 42 -2.78 -7.11 1.45
N THR A 43 -3.82 -7.80 1.92
CA THR A 43 -3.90 -8.28 3.30
C THR A 43 -2.74 -9.23 3.62
N ARG A 44 -2.38 -10.14 2.71
CA ARG A 44 -1.24 -11.06 2.88
C ARG A 44 0.11 -10.33 2.98
N GLN A 45 0.23 -9.17 2.35
CA GLN A 45 1.44 -8.34 2.41
C GLN A 45 1.45 -7.38 3.61
N GLY A 46 0.43 -7.44 4.47
CA GLY A 46 0.31 -6.56 5.65
C GLY A 46 -0.05 -5.13 5.29
N ALA A 47 -0.60 -4.88 4.10
CA ALA A 47 -1.25 -3.63 3.81
C ALA A 47 -2.61 -3.63 4.53
N ASP A 48 -2.75 -2.76 5.52
CA ASP A 48 -4.01 -2.52 6.24
C ASP A 48 -4.85 -1.56 5.38
N ILE A 49 -5.82 -2.11 4.64
CA ILE A 49 -6.62 -1.41 3.61
C ILE A 49 -8.09 -1.43 3.98
#